data_AF-A0A9W9BW78-F1
#
_entry.id   AF-A0A9W9BW78-F1
#
_cell.length_a   1.000
_cell.length_b   1.000
_cell.length_c   1.000
_cell.angle_alpha   90.00
_cell.angle_beta   90.00
_cell.angle_gamma   90.00
#
_symmetry.space_group_name_H-M   'P 1'
#
loop_
_entity.id
_entity.type
_entity.pdbx_description
1 polymer ?
#
loop_
_entity_poly.entity_id
_entity_poly.type
_entity_poly.pdbx_seq_one_letter_code
_entity_poly.pdbx_strand_id
1 'polypeptide(L)'
;MGSIEAPSKLDIETYKGNIINNEIVPTPETRHSINPATGKALYEVPVARKEDLDTAVKHARAAFKSWSATPFSERANLLLKYADLIEANRDQLEKLLTTEQGKPLSLSHTEVDSALHWLRTFATMEVKDEVLKEDDEKTVYSTYPPIGVCAGIVPWNWPILLGLGKVGPALITGNTFIMKPSPYTPYCDLKLGELAAQVFPPGVVQVLSGDDNLGPWITEHPGIDKIAFTGSIATGKLVAASCAKTLKRYVLELGGNDAAIVCEDVDIDKCLPKIAMMSFLNSGQICMLTKRIYIHEKIYDEFRDKMVEFTKGNIKTGAGTEEGVVVGPVQNKMQFDKVKDMYAEIERSNWKTALSGKAGEFEHGYFITPAIIDNPPEDSRIVQEEPFGPIVPLLKWSDEEDVVDRANALKTGLGASVWAKDVKRAERLARQLSAGSVWVNSQ
;
A
#
# COMPACT_ATOMS: atom_id res chain seq x y z
N MET A 1 -37.72 0.16 -3.41
CA MET A 1 -36.59 -0.50 -2.73
C MET A 1 -36.73 -1.98 -3.01
N GLY A 2 -36.10 -2.47 -4.07
CA GLY A 2 -36.04 -3.90 -4.34
C GLY A 2 -35.00 -4.53 -3.43
N SER A 3 -35.40 -5.53 -2.64
CA SER A 3 -34.49 -6.36 -1.88
C SER A 3 -33.47 -7.00 -2.83
N ILE A 4 -32.20 -6.66 -2.66
CA ILE A 4 -31.10 -7.40 -3.28
C ILE A 4 -31.15 -8.79 -2.62
N GLU A 5 -31.46 -9.82 -3.39
CA GLU A 5 -31.30 -11.21 -2.95
C GLU A 5 -29.89 -11.38 -2.39
N ALA A 6 -29.75 -12.07 -1.25
CA ALA A 6 -28.45 -12.30 -0.64
C ALA A 6 -27.52 -12.90 -1.72
N PRO A 7 -26.44 -12.20 -2.13
CA PRO A 7 -25.63 -12.65 -3.24
C PRO A 7 -25.09 -14.04 -2.93
N SER A 8 -25.11 -14.92 -3.93
CA SER A 8 -24.38 -16.19 -3.84
C SER A 8 -22.95 -15.89 -3.39
N LYS A 9 -22.44 -16.62 -2.40
CA LYS A 9 -21.09 -16.42 -1.86
C LYS A 9 -20.09 -16.24 -3.01
N LEU A 10 -19.31 -15.15 -2.97
CA LEU A 10 -18.27 -14.86 -3.95
C LEU A 10 -17.35 -16.08 -4.12
N ASP A 11 -17.24 -16.57 -5.36
CA ASP A 11 -16.27 -17.61 -5.72
C ASP A 11 -14.87 -16.98 -5.73
N ILE A 12 -14.02 -17.38 -4.78
CA ILE A 12 -12.65 -16.89 -4.63
C ILE A 12 -11.60 -17.83 -5.22
N GLU A 13 -12.01 -18.93 -5.86
CA GLU A 13 -11.11 -19.98 -6.35
C GLU A 13 -11.02 -19.99 -7.88
N THR A 14 -11.98 -19.38 -8.60
CA THR A 14 -12.01 -19.36 -10.06
C THR A 14 -11.78 -17.95 -10.64
N TYR A 15 -10.85 -17.83 -11.60
CA TYR A 15 -10.55 -16.58 -12.32
C TYR A 15 -10.54 -16.82 -13.83
N LYS A 16 -11.72 -16.70 -14.45
CA LYS A 16 -11.93 -17.12 -15.85
C LYS A 16 -11.39 -16.14 -16.89
N GLY A 17 -10.98 -14.94 -16.49
CA GLY A 17 -10.55 -13.90 -17.43
C GLY A 17 -10.38 -12.53 -16.79
N ASN A 18 -9.90 -11.59 -17.59
CA ASN A 18 -9.82 -10.17 -17.22
C ASN A 18 -11.22 -9.56 -17.23
N ILE A 19 -11.42 -8.45 -16.53
CA ILE A 19 -12.69 -7.75 -16.48
C ILE A 19 -12.61 -6.55 -17.43
N ILE A 20 -13.20 -6.69 -18.61
CA ILE A 20 -13.16 -5.70 -19.70
C ILE A 20 -14.59 -5.39 -20.10
N ASN A 21 -14.99 -4.13 -20.02
CA ASN A 21 -16.34 -3.69 -20.40
C ASN A 21 -17.47 -4.48 -19.72
N ASN A 22 -17.31 -4.80 -18.42
CA ASN A 22 -18.19 -5.64 -17.60
C ASN A 22 -18.29 -7.12 -18.03
N GLU A 23 -17.47 -7.55 -18.98
CA GLU A 23 -17.40 -8.94 -19.43
C GLU A 23 -16.13 -9.61 -18.87
N ILE A 24 -16.22 -10.92 -18.63
CA ILE A 24 -15.05 -11.75 -18.31
C ILE A 24 -14.41 -12.20 -19.63
N VAL A 25 -13.21 -11.70 -19.91
CA VAL A 25 -12.46 -11.98 -21.15
C VAL A 25 -11.33 -12.97 -20.85
N PRO A 26 -11.45 -14.24 -21.26
CA PRO A 26 -10.42 -15.24 -21.05
C PRO A 26 -9.17 -14.94 -21.89
N THR A 27 -8.02 -15.38 -21.39
CA THR A 27 -6.73 -15.26 -22.08
C THR A 27 -6.16 -16.66 -22.36
N PRO A 28 -5.40 -16.84 -23.46
CA PRO A 28 -4.80 -18.12 -23.79
C PRO A 28 -3.70 -18.53 -22.80
N GLU A 29 -3.06 -17.55 -22.17
CA GLU A 29 -2.04 -17.73 -21.15
C GLU A 29 -2.61 -17.38 -19.78
N THR A 30 -2.27 -18.21 -18.79
CA THR A 30 -2.54 -17.98 -17.38
C THR A 30 -1.26 -18.10 -16.58
N ARG A 31 -1.29 -17.59 -15.35
CA ARG A 31 -0.22 -17.73 -14.37
C ARG A 31 -0.82 -17.88 -12.98
N HIS A 32 -0.03 -18.28 -12.02
CA HIS A 32 -0.43 -18.28 -10.61
C HIS A 32 0.60 -17.54 -9.76
N SER A 33 0.14 -16.98 -8.65
CA SER A 33 1.02 -16.57 -7.54
C SER A 33 1.29 -17.75 -6.60
N ILE A 34 2.11 -17.52 -5.58
CA ILE A 34 2.43 -18.47 -4.52
C ILE A 34 1.82 -17.98 -3.22
N ASN A 35 1.18 -18.87 -2.46
CA ASN A 35 0.79 -18.58 -1.08
C ASN A 35 2.07 -18.49 -0.23
N PRO A 36 2.41 -17.31 0.31
CA PRO A 36 3.69 -17.11 0.98
C PRO A 36 3.84 -17.87 2.30
N ALA A 37 2.75 -18.30 2.92
CA ALA A 37 2.79 -19.08 4.15
C ALA A 37 3.07 -20.57 3.89
N THR A 38 2.71 -21.08 2.71
CA THR A 38 2.81 -22.53 2.42
C THR A 38 3.78 -22.86 1.29
N GLY A 39 4.20 -21.87 0.49
CA GLY A 39 5.02 -22.10 -0.70
C GLY A 39 4.28 -22.78 -1.86
N LYS A 40 2.96 -23.00 -1.75
CA LYS A 40 2.16 -23.68 -2.77
C LYS A 40 1.60 -22.69 -3.79
N ALA A 41 1.43 -23.15 -5.02
CA ALA A 41 0.71 -22.42 -6.06
C ALA A 41 -0.73 -22.12 -5.62
N LEU A 42 -1.19 -20.92 -5.95
CA LEU A 42 -2.58 -20.50 -5.84
C LEU A 42 -3.29 -20.71 -7.18
N TYR A 43 -4.50 -20.18 -7.31
CA TYR A 43 -5.35 -20.34 -8.50
C TYR A 43 -4.73 -19.70 -9.74
N GLU A 44 -5.07 -20.20 -10.93
CA GLU A 44 -4.66 -19.59 -12.19
C GLU A 44 -5.41 -18.26 -12.41
N VAL A 45 -4.71 -17.23 -12.87
CA VAL A 45 -5.23 -15.91 -13.26
C VAL A 45 -4.82 -15.57 -14.69
N PRO A 46 -5.62 -14.78 -15.42
CA PRO A 46 -5.31 -14.41 -16.80
C PRO A 46 -4.03 -13.59 -16.92
N VAL A 47 -3.36 -13.74 -18.07
CA VAL A 47 -2.27 -12.89 -18.54
C VAL A 47 -2.76 -12.07 -19.73
N ALA A 48 -3.02 -10.78 -19.50
CA ALA A 48 -3.47 -9.86 -20.54
C ALA A 48 -2.45 -9.75 -21.68
N ARG A 49 -2.96 -9.79 -22.91
CA ARG A 49 -2.20 -9.47 -24.10
C ARG A 49 -2.30 -7.97 -24.39
N LYS A 50 -1.49 -7.49 -25.32
CA LYS A 50 -1.51 -6.09 -25.74
C LYS A 50 -2.87 -5.69 -26.33
N GLU A 51 -3.49 -6.60 -27.08
CA GLU A 51 -4.81 -6.38 -27.70
C GLU A 51 -5.93 -6.25 -26.64
N ASP A 52 -5.79 -6.95 -25.51
CA ASP A 52 -6.74 -6.87 -24.40
C ASP A 52 -6.65 -5.48 -23.74
N LEU A 53 -5.43 -4.94 -23.58
CA LEU A 53 -5.21 -3.56 -23.11
C LEU A 53 -5.79 -2.53 -24.08
N ASP A 54 -5.48 -2.64 -25.38
CA ASP A 54 -5.97 -1.71 -26.40
C ASP A 54 -7.50 -1.69 -26.43
N THR A 55 -8.12 -2.87 -26.29
CA THR A 55 -9.57 -3.04 -26.19
C THR A 55 -10.13 -2.38 -24.93
N ALA A 56 -9.54 -2.63 -23.76
CA ALA A 56 -9.95 -2.02 -22.50
C ALA A 56 -9.86 -0.48 -22.56
N VAL A 57 -8.79 0.07 -23.13
CA VAL A 57 -8.64 1.52 -23.28
C VAL A 57 -9.69 2.09 -24.23
N LYS A 58 -10.00 1.40 -25.34
CA LYS A 58 -11.07 1.81 -26.25
C LYS A 58 -12.43 1.86 -25.53
N HIS A 59 -12.75 0.87 -24.70
CA HIS A 59 -13.98 0.87 -23.90
C HIS A 59 -13.98 1.98 -22.85
N ALA A 60 -12.87 2.20 -22.15
CA ALA A 60 -12.72 3.28 -21.17
C ALA A 60 -12.93 4.66 -21.81
N ARG A 61 -12.41 4.87 -23.02
CA ARG A 61 -12.61 6.11 -23.80
C ARG A 61 -14.04 6.31 -24.25
N ALA A 62 -14.72 5.24 -24.66
CA ALA A 62 -16.12 5.30 -25.02
C ALA A 62 -16.99 5.64 -23.80
N ALA A 63 -16.78 4.95 -22.68
CA ALA A 63 -17.50 5.16 -21.43
C ALA A 63 -17.26 6.55 -20.81
N PHE A 64 -16.04 7.10 -20.96
CA PHE A 64 -15.70 8.42 -20.44
C PHE A 64 -16.63 9.54 -20.95
N LYS A 65 -17.12 9.45 -22.19
CA LYS A 65 -17.99 10.47 -22.80
C LYS A 65 -19.30 10.66 -22.04
N SER A 66 -19.90 9.57 -21.56
CA SER A 66 -21.13 9.64 -20.75
C SER A 66 -20.81 9.77 -19.26
N TRP A 67 -19.80 9.04 -18.76
CA TRP A 67 -19.46 9.02 -17.34
C TRP A 67 -18.98 10.37 -16.80
N SER A 68 -18.20 11.12 -17.59
CA SER A 68 -17.75 12.47 -17.21
C SER A 68 -18.90 13.46 -17.06
N ALA A 69 -20.02 13.23 -17.75
CA ALA A 69 -21.23 14.04 -17.68
C ALA A 69 -22.23 13.56 -16.62
N THR A 70 -22.04 12.36 -16.05
CA THR A 70 -22.87 11.84 -14.95
C THR A 70 -22.74 12.74 -13.72
N PRO A 71 -23.83 13.24 -13.10
CA PRO A 71 -23.75 14.13 -11.94
C PRO A 71 -22.99 13.53 -10.75
N PHE A 72 -22.31 14.37 -9.95
CA PHE A 72 -21.57 13.93 -8.75
C PHE A 72 -22.41 13.05 -7.82
N SER A 73 -23.67 13.40 -7.59
CA SER A 73 -24.59 12.64 -6.73
C SER A 73 -24.85 11.22 -7.24
N GLU A 74 -24.95 11.02 -8.56
CA GLU A 74 -25.13 9.70 -9.16
C GLU A 74 -23.84 8.87 -9.07
N ARG A 75 -22.67 9.50 -9.34
CA ARG A 75 -21.37 8.83 -9.17
C ARG A 75 -21.13 8.42 -7.71
N ALA A 76 -21.47 9.28 -6.76
CA ALA A 76 -21.42 9.00 -5.32
C ALA A 76 -22.33 7.82 -4.95
N ASN A 77 -23.57 7.80 -5.43
CA ASN A 77 -24.50 6.70 -5.17
C ASN A 77 -23.97 5.35 -5.69
N LEU A 78 -23.29 5.33 -6.84
CA LEU A 78 -22.67 4.12 -7.38
C LEU A 78 -21.46 3.67 -6.54
N LEU A 79 -20.62 4.60 -6.08
CA LEU A 79 -19.53 4.29 -5.14
C LEU A 79 -20.05 3.69 -3.83
N LEU A 80 -21.14 4.23 -3.28
CA LEU A 80 -21.78 3.68 -2.07
C LEU A 80 -22.32 2.26 -2.30
N LYS A 81 -23.01 2.02 -3.43
CA LYS A 81 -23.46 0.66 -3.79
C LYS A 81 -22.29 -0.32 -3.96
N TYR A 82 -21.18 0.15 -4.51
CA TYR A 82 -19.98 -0.66 -4.64
C TYR A 82 -19.38 -1.01 -3.27
N ALA A 83 -19.30 -0.05 -2.36
CA ALA A 83 -18.90 -0.30 -0.98
C ALA A 83 -19.83 -1.32 -0.28
N ASP A 84 -21.15 -1.17 -0.41
CA ASP A 84 -22.12 -2.10 0.16
C ASP A 84 -21.93 -3.54 -0.39
N LEU A 85 -21.62 -3.67 -1.69
CA LEU A 85 -21.39 -4.97 -2.33
C LEU A 85 -20.06 -5.61 -1.88
N ILE A 86 -19.01 -4.82 -1.69
CA ILE A 86 -17.74 -5.31 -1.11
C ILE A 86 -17.96 -5.76 0.33
N GLU A 87 -18.66 -4.96 1.13
CA GLU A 87 -18.98 -5.26 2.53
C GLU A 87 -19.78 -6.57 2.65
N ALA A 88 -20.75 -6.80 1.75
CA ALA A 88 -21.51 -8.04 1.70
C ALA A 88 -20.67 -9.29 1.39
N ASN A 89 -19.47 -9.12 0.82
CA ASN A 89 -18.53 -10.21 0.46
C ASN A 89 -17.23 -10.16 1.27
N ARG A 90 -17.21 -9.42 2.39
CA ARG A 90 -15.99 -9.17 3.17
C ARG A 90 -15.31 -10.45 3.64
N ASP A 91 -16.07 -11.43 4.14
CA ASP A 91 -15.50 -12.65 4.73
C ASP A 91 -14.67 -13.43 3.70
N GLN A 92 -15.15 -13.49 2.45
CA GLN A 92 -14.45 -14.13 1.35
C GLN A 92 -13.21 -13.35 0.95
N LEU A 93 -13.31 -12.03 0.85
CA LEU A 93 -12.19 -11.14 0.50
C LEU A 93 -11.09 -11.16 1.56
N GLU A 94 -11.42 -11.13 2.84
CA GLU A 94 -10.46 -11.12 3.95
C GLU A 94 -9.71 -12.46 4.05
N LYS A 95 -10.42 -13.58 3.83
CA LYS A 95 -9.79 -14.91 3.75
C LYS A 95 -8.86 -15.01 2.53
N LEU A 96 -9.30 -14.51 1.37
CA LEU A 96 -8.49 -14.51 0.15
C LEU A 96 -7.25 -13.63 0.31
N LEU A 97 -7.41 -12.44 0.87
CA LEU A 97 -6.33 -11.48 1.15
C LEU A 97 -5.26 -12.08 2.06
N THR A 98 -5.68 -12.74 3.15
CA THR A 98 -4.78 -13.49 4.04
C THR A 98 -4.04 -14.60 3.29
N THR A 99 -4.72 -15.26 2.36
CA THR A 99 -4.17 -16.37 1.57
C THR A 99 -3.15 -15.91 0.54
N GLU A 100 -3.41 -14.80 -0.17
CA GLU A 100 -2.54 -14.30 -1.23
C GLU A 100 -1.39 -13.42 -0.73
N GLN A 101 -1.63 -12.61 0.30
CA GLN A 101 -0.65 -11.67 0.83
C GLN A 101 0.12 -12.26 2.02
N GLY A 102 -0.53 -13.10 2.83
CA GLY A 102 0.08 -13.74 4.00
C GLY A 102 -0.15 -13.03 5.34
N LYS A 103 -0.65 -11.79 5.35
CA LYS A 103 -0.92 -11.03 6.58
C LYS A 103 -1.86 -11.76 7.53
N PRO A 104 -1.73 -11.52 8.84
CA PRO A 104 -2.75 -11.91 9.81
C PRO A 104 -4.15 -11.51 9.39
N LEU A 105 -5.14 -12.37 9.66
CA LEU A 105 -6.54 -12.12 9.33
C LEU A 105 -7.06 -10.80 9.93
N SER A 106 -6.60 -10.42 11.13
CA SER A 106 -6.90 -9.13 11.75
C SER A 106 -6.47 -7.92 10.92
N LEU A 107 -5.35 -8.03 10.19
CA LEU A 107 -4.91 -7.00 9.26
C LEU A 107 -5.68 -7.03 7.94
N SER A 108 -6.13 -8.20 7.49
CA SER A 108 -7.07 -8.29 6.37
C SER A 108 -8.39 -7.60 6.68
N HIS A 109 -8.94 -7.79 7.89
CA HIS A 109 -10.11 -7.04 8.38
C HIS A 109 -9.84 -5.52 8.36
N THR A 110 -8.71 -5.10 8.92
CA THR A 110 -8.32 -3.69 8.96
C THR A 110 -8.20 -3.06 7.56
N GLU A 111 -7.65 -3.81 6.61
CA GLU A 111 -7.53 -3.36 5.22
C GLU A 111 -8.90 -3.17 4.56
N VAL A 112 -9.80 -4.14 4.69
CA VAL A 112 -11.14 -4.06 4.11
C VAL A 112 -11.94 -2.93 4.76
N ASP A 113 -11.93 -2.82 6.09
CA ASP A 113 -12.60 -1.73 6.81
C ASP A 113 -12.09 -0.35 6.36
N SER A 114 -10.77 -0.20 6.23
CA SER A 114 -10.14 1.05 5.75
C SER A 114 -10.56 1.37 4.31
N ALA A 115 -10.62 0.36 3.44
CA ALA A 115 -10.99 0.54 2.05
C ALA A 115 -12.46 0.93 1.88
N LEU A 116 -13.35 0.31 2.66
CA LEU A 116 -14.77 0.68 2.74
C LEU A 116 -14.94 2.11 3.26
N HIS A 117 -14.21 2.46 4.33
CA HIS A 117 -14.21 3.82 4.86
C HIS A 117 -13.76 4.85 3.81
N TRP A 118 -12.69 4.56 3.08
CA TRP A 118 -12.20 5.42 1.99
C TRP A 118 -13.23 5.58 0.88
N LEU A 119 -13.79 4.50 0.35
CA LEU A 119 -14.82 4.58 -0.70
C LEU A 119 -16.03 5.42 -0.26
N ARG A 120 -16.55 5.17 0.94
CA ARG A 120 -17.68 5.93 1.50
C ARG A 120 -17.31 7.40 1.71
N THR A 121 -16.07 7.69 2.11
CA THR A 121 -15.59 9.07 2.26
C THR A 121 -15.42 9.76 0.92
N PHE A 122 -14.86 9.11 -0.10
CA PHE A 122 -14.74 9.69 -1.44
C PHE A 122 -16.12 10.02 -2.03
N ALA A 123 -17.14 9.21 -1.75
CA ALA A 123 -18.50 9.48 -2.18
C ALA A 123 -19.12 10.76 -1.57
N THR A 124 -18.55 11.33 -0.49
CA THR A 124 -18.98 12.62 0.07
C THR A 124 -18.19 13.81 -0.49
N MET A 125 -17.11 13.56 -1.22
CA MET A 125 -16.26 14.61 -1.77
C MET A 125 -16.83 15.14 -3.09
N GLU A 126 -16.87 16.46 -3.21
CA GLU A 126 -17.23 17.17 -4.43
C GLU A 126 -16.18 18.25 -4.70
N VAL A 127 -15.77 18.37 -5.95
CA VAL A 127 -14.90 19.46 -6.40
C VAL A 127 -15.76 20.49 -7.11
N LYS A 128 -15.71 21.73 -6.65
CA LYS A 128 -16.55 22.84 -7.16
C LYS A 128 -15.71 23.85 -7.90
N ASP A 129 -16.34 24.48 -8.87
CA ASP A 129 -15.75 25.64 -9.55
C ASP A 129 -15.57 26.79 -8.55
N GLU A 130 -14.45 27.49 -8.68
CA GLU A 130 -14.12 28.65 -7.86
C GLU A 130 -14.29 29.91 -8.71
N VAL A 131 -15.25 30.77 -8.37
CA VAL A 131 -15.42 32.08 -9.04
C VAL A 131 -14.32 33.01 -8.55
N LEU A 132 -13.40 33.33 -9.46
CA LEU A 132 -12.25 34.20 -9.20
C LEU A 132 -12.59 35.67 -9.37
N LYS A 133 -13.52 35.96 -10.29
CA LYS A 133 -14.01 37.32 -10.56
C LYS A 133 -15.39 37.26 -11.21
N GLU A 134 -16.28 38.15 -10.79
CA GLU A 134 -17.57 38.38 -11.41
C GLU A 134 -17.86 39.88 -11.41
N ASP A 135 -18.06 40.46 -12.59
CA ASP A 135 -18.49 41.84 -12.81
C ASP A 135 -19.52 41.91 -13.94
N ASP A 136 -20.03 43.12 -14.22
CA ASP A 136 -21.07 43.33 -15.24
C ASP A 136 -20.62 42.94 -16.67
N GLU A 137 -19.31 42.80 -16.92
CA GLU A 137 -18.76 42.46 -18.23
C GLU A 137 -18.44 40.96 -18.36
N LYS A 138 -18.07 40.28 -17.26
CA LYS A 138 -17.60 38.88 -17.30
C LYS A 138 -17.63 38.15 -15.95
N THR A 139 -17.72 36.82 -16.06
CA THR A 139 -17.42 35.87 -14.98
C THR A 139 -16.17 35.06 -15.34
N VAL A 140 -15.22 34.94 -14.41
CA VAL A 140 -14.00 34.14 -14.51
C VAL A 140 -14.02 33.11 -13.39
N TYR A 141 -13.87 31.84 -13.73
CA TYR A 141 -13.83 30.76 -12.76
C TYR A 141 -12.67 29.78 -13.04
N SER A 142 -12.16 29.16 -11.97
CA SER A 142 -11.30 27.98 -12.03
C SER A 142 -12.19 26.74 -11.94
N THR A 143 -11.92 25.74 -12.78
CA THR A 143 -12.70 24.50 -12.84
C THR A 143 -11.80 23.27 -12.88
N TYR A 144 -12.36 22.12 -12.51
CA TYR A 144 -11.65 20.86 -12.35
C TYR A 144 -12.29 19.77 -13.22
N PRO A 145 -12.17 19.86 -14.55
CA PRO A 145 -12.73 18.86 -15.43
C PRO A 145 -12.05 17.50 -15.22
N PRO A 146 -12.79 16.38 -15.40
CA PRO A 146 -12.20 15.05 -15.40
C PRO A 146 -11.03 14.96 -16.39
N ILE A 147 -10.00 14.21 -16.03
CA ILE A 147 -8.78 14.06 -16.83
C ILE A 147 -9.03 13.16 -18.05
N GLY A 148 -9.79 12.07 -17.89
CA GLY A 148 -10.04 11.10 -18.95
C GLY A 148 -9.96 9.65 -18.46
N VAL A 149 -9.14 8.86 -19.13
CA VAL A 149 -8.82 7.48 -18.78
C VAL A 149 -7.64 7.46 -17.83
N CYS A 150 -7.89 7.01 -16.60
CA CYS A 150 -6.87 6.79 -15.58
C CYS A 150 -6.50 5.31 -15.54
N ALA A 151 -5.24 5.00 -15.24
CA ALA A 151 -4.81 3.64 -14.91
C ALA A 151 -4.07 3.59 -13.57
N GLY A 152 -4.43 2.60 -12.76
CA GLY A 152 -3.80 2.33 -11.47
C GLY A 152 -2.93 1.08 -11.53
N ILE A 153 -1.68 1.20 -11.10
CA ILE A 153 -0.79 0.05 -10.91
C ILE A 153 -0.65 -0.15 -9.40
N VAL A 154 -1.16 -1.29 -8.92
CA VAL A 154 -1.39 -1.59 -7.50
C VAL A 154 -0.30 -2.52 -6.96
N PRO A 155 0.26 -2.27 -5.76
CA PRO A 155 1.29 -3.09 -5.16
C PRO A 155 0.69 -4.30 -4.44
N TRP A 156 1.53 -5.22 -4.00
CA TRP A 156 1.10 -6.47 -3.37
C TRP A 156 0.83 -6.39 -1.87
N ASN A 157 1.30 -5.34 -1.19
CA ASN A 157 1.31 -5.33 0.26
C ASN A 157 -0.07 -5.02 0.86
N TRP A 158 -0.83 -4.12 0.23
CA TRP A 158 -2.20 -3.72 0.62
C TRP A 158 -3.06 -3.56 -0.66
N PRO A 159 -3.33 -4.67 -1.39
CA PRO A 159 -3.94 -4.62 -2.71
C PRO A 159 -5.35 -3.99 -2.70
N ILE A 160 -6.22 -4.40 -1.77
CA ILE A 160 -7.60 -3.89 -1.70
C ILE A 160 -7.61 -2.39 -1.39
N LEU A 161 -6.92 -1.98 -0.31
CA LEU A 161 -6.95 -0.58 0.13
C LEU A 161 -6.31 0.34 -0.90
N LEU A 162 -5.15 -0.03 -1.46
CA LEU A 162 -4.42 0.81 -2.40
C LEU A 162 -5.02 0.76 -3.82
N GLY A 163 -5.73 -0.31 -4.18
CA GLY A 163 -6.55 -0.39 -5.38
C GLY A 163 -7.75 0.54 -5.28
N LEU A 164 -8.57 0.40 -4.23
CA LEU A 164 -9.78 1.19 -4.02
C LEU A 164 -9.48 2.66 -3.70
N GLY A 165 -8.35 2.95 -3.06
CA GLY A 165 -7.83 4.31 -2.86
C GLY A 165 -7.49 5.04 -4.16
N LYS A 166 -7.33 4.32 -5.29
CA LYS A 166 -7.19 4.92 -6.63
C LYS A 166 -8.52 4.97 -7.38
N VAL A 167 -9.33 3.92 -7.27
CA VAL A 167 -10.65 3.83 -7.93
C VAL A 167 -11.58 4.92 -7.42
N GLY A 168 -11.73 5.06 -6.09
CA GLY A 168 -12.64 6.03 -5.46
C GLY A 168 -12.48 7.45 -5.99
N PRO A 169 -11.30 8.09 -5.85
CA PRO A 169 -11.10 9.47 -6.31
C PRO A 169 -11.17 9.59 -7.83
N ALA A 170 -10.74 8.58 -8.60
CA ALA A 170 -10.86 8.61 -10.06
C ALA A 170 -12.32 8.66 -10.51
N LEU A 171 -13.17 7.80 -9.94
CA LEU A 171 -14.57 7.68 -10.31
C LEU A 171 -15.40 8.88 -9.83
N ILE A 172 -15.24 9.34 -8.59
CA ILE A 172 -16.02 10.49 -8.10
C ILE A 172 -15.73 11.77 -8.90
N THR A 173 -14.50 11.92 -9.39
CA THR A 173 -14.08 13.04 -10.26
C THR A 173 -14.37 12.79 -11.75
N GLY A 174 -15.19 11.78 -12.10
CA GLY A 174 -15.71 11.58 -13.46
C GLY A 174 -14.75 10.91 -14.45
N ASN A 175 -13.66 10.29 -13.98
CA ASN A 175 -12.73 9.55 -14.83
C ASN A 175 -13.16 8.09 -14.96
N THR A 176 -12.74 7.43 -16.05
CA THR A 176 -12.78 5.97 -16.16
C THR A 176 -11.45 5.38 -15.70
N PHE A 177 -11.46 4.13 -15.24
CA PHE A 177 -10.33 3.55 -14.53
C PHE A 177 -9.99 2.12 -14.99
N ILE A 178 -8.71 1.89 -15.26
CA ILE A 178 -8.15 0.56 -15.54
C ILE A 178 -7.19 0.19 -14.41
N MET A 179 -7.49 -0.87 -13.67
CA MET A 179 -6.64 -1.39 -12.60
C MET A 179 -5.73 -2.50 -13.14
N LYS A 180 -4.43 -2.39 -12.89
CA LYS A 180 -3.46 -3.48 -12.99
C LYS A 180 -3.07 -3.91 -11.58
N PRO A 181 -3.44 -5.12 -11.14
CA PRO A 181 -3.02 -5.63 -9.87
C PRO A 181 -1.55 -6.09 -9.91
N SER A 182 -0.98 -6.29 -8.73
CA SER A 182 0.35 -6.89 -8.59
C SER A 182 0.33 -8.33 -9.11
N PRO A 183 1.41 -8.81 -9.76
CA PRO A 183 1.50 -10.22 -10.12
C PRO A 183 1.50 -11.15 -8.89
N TYR A 184 1.89 -10.65 -7.72
CA TYR A 184 1.95 -11.48 -6.51
C TYR A 184 0.64 -11.57 -5.73
N THR A 185 -0.26 -10.59 -5.87
CA THR A 185 -1.58 -10.58 -5.22
C THR A 185 -2.67 -10.11 -6.20
N PRO A 186 -2.92 -10.86 -7.28
CA PRO A 186 -3.90 -10.48 -8.29
C PRO A 186 -5.36 -10.76 -7.89
N TYR A 187 -5.59 -11.56 -6.85
CA TYR A 187 -6.83 -12.28 -6.68
C TYR A 187 -7.94 -11.38 -6.15
N CYS A 188 -7.72 -10.68 -5.03
CA CYS A 188 -8.70 -9.73 -4.51
C CYS A 188 -9.02 -8.63 -5.53
N ASP A 189 -8.04 -8.08 -6.23
CA ASP A 189 -8.26 -7.01 -7.22
C ASP A 189 -9.10 -7.47 -8.43
N LEU A 190 -8.90 -8.71 -8.91
CA LEU A 190 -9.76 -9.30 -9.95
C LEU A 190 -11.20 -9.47 -9.44
N LYS A 191 -11.38 -9.93 -8.20
CA LYS A 191 -12.71 -10.03 -7.58
C LYS A 191 -13.37 -8.68 -7.37
N LEU A 192 -12.60 -7.66 -6.98
CA LEU A 192 -13.07 -6.28 -6.93
C LEU A 192 -13.56 -5.81 -8.31
N GLY A 193 -12.90 -6.24 -9.39
CA GLY A 193 -13.35 -6.03 -10.78
C GLY A 193 -14.70 -6.71 -11.08
N GLU A 194 -14.87 -7.97 -10.70
CA GLU A 194 -16.14 -8.71 -10.86
C GLU A 194 -17.29 -8.03 -10.10
N LEU A 195 -17.03 -7.53 -8.89
CA LEU A 195 -18.01 -6.76 -8.12
C LEU A 195 -18.30 -5.40 -8.77
N ALA A 196 -17.28 -4.71 -9.30
CA ALA A 196 -17.44 -3.42 -9.96
C ALA A 196 -18.30 -3.53 -11.23
N ALA A 197 -18.17 -4.62 -11.99
CA ALA A 197 -18.95 -4.89 -13.20
C ALA A 197 -20.47 -5.00 -12.94
N GLN A 198 -20.87 -5.30 -11.70
CA GLN A 198 -22.29 -5.36 -11.31
C GLN A 198 -22.87 -3.98 -10.94
N VAL A 199 -22.02 -2.98 -10.72
CA VAL A 199 -22.41 -1.67 -10.19
C VAL A 199 -22.23 -0.56 -11.22
N PHE A 200 -21.09 -0.51 -11.88
CA PHE A 200 -20.74 0.60 -12.77
C PHE A 200 -21.10 0.31 -14.24
N PRO A 201 -21.34 1.36 -15.05
CA PRO A 201 -21.53 1.19 -16.48
C PRO A 201 -20.33 0.50 -17.17
N PRO A 202 -20.56 -0.26 -18.25
CA PRO A 202 -19.50 -0.92 -19.00
C PRO A 202 -18.35 0.02 -19.38
N GLY A 203 -17.13 -0.39 -19.04
CA GLY A 203 -15.90 0.33 -19.37
C GLY A 203 -15.48 1.41 -18.36
N VAL A 204 -16.32 1.72 -17.37
CA VAL A 204 -15.99 2.71 -16.32
C VAL A 204 -14.92 2.18 -15.36
N VAL A 205 -15.04 0.92 -14.93
CA VAL A 205 -14.03 0.21 -14.14
C VAL A 205 -13.66 -1.07 -14.88
N GLN A 206 -12.36 -1.30 -15.06
CA GLN A 206 -11.83 -2.49 -15.72
C GLN A 206 -10.60 -2.98 -14.97
N VAL A 207 -10.35 -4.29 -15.00
CA VAL A 207 -9.21 -4.91 -14.30
C VAL A 207 -8.49 -5.86 -15.24
N LEU A 208 -7.19 -5.61 -15.42
CA LEU A 208 -6.31 -6.39 -16.28
C LEU A 208 -5.18 -6.98 -15.44
N SER A 209 -5.21 -8.29 -15.19
CA SER A 209 -4.05 -9.02 -14.71
C SER A 209 -3.10 -9.30 -15.87
N GLY A 210 -1.81 -9.21 -15.61
CA GLY A 210 -0.78 -9.49 -16.60
C GLY A 210 0.56 -9.74 -15.94
N ASP A 211 1.54 -10.04 -16.78
CA ASP A 211 2.93 -10.22 -16.40
C ASP A 211 3.66 -8.85 -16.32
N ASP A 212 4.99 -8.90 -16.41
CA ASP A 212 5.88 -7.74 -16.38
C ASP A 212 5.74 -6.84 -17.61
N ASN A 213 5.13 -7.32 -18.71
CA ASN A 213 4.93 -6.54 -19.92
C ASN A 213 3.77 -5.53 -19.79
N LEU A 214 2.72 -5.90 -19.04
CA LEU A 214 1.51 -5.08 -18.95
C LEU A 214 1.74 -3.69 -18.33
N GLY A 215 2.66 -3.58 -17.36
CA GLY A 215 2.97 -2.29 -16.71
C GLY A 215 3.56 -1.27 -17.70
N PRO A 216 4.66 -1.60 -18.40
CA PRO A 216 5.19 -0.80 -19.51
C PRO A 216 4.14 -0.48 -20.57
N TRP A 217 3.34 -1.46 -21.01
CA TRP A 217 2.30 -1.20 -22.01
C TRP A 217 1.28 -0.16 -21.53
N ILE A 218 0.77 -0.27 -20.30
CA ILE A 218 -0.16 0.70 -19.70
C ILE A 218 0.47 2.10 -19.64
N THR A 219 1.70 2.19 -19.13
CA THR A 219 2.36 3.49 -18.91
C THR A 219 2.75 4.20 -20.20
N GLU A 220 2.95 3.46 -21.30
CA GLU A 220 3.26 4.02 -22.63
C GLU A 220 2.01 4.26 -23.48
N HIS A 221 0.88 3.61 -23.16
CA HIS A 221 -0.31 3.64 -24.02
C HIS A 221 -0.82 5.08 -24.26
N PRO A 222 -0.97 5.52 -25.52
CA PRO A 222 -1.34 6.91 -25.85
C PRO A 222 -2.79 7.24 -25.49
N GLY A 223 -3.64 6.21 -25.36
CA GLY A 223 -5.02 6.34 -24.93
C GLY A 223 -5.23 6.43 -23.41
N ILE A 224 -4.19 6.49 -22.57
CA ILE A 224 -4.30 6.68 -21.12
C ILE A 224 -3.78 8.06 -20.73
N ASP A 225 -4.57 8.84 -19.99
CA ASP A 225 -4.29 10.25 -19.67
C ASP A 225 -3.57 10.46 -18.33
N LYS A 226 -3.77 9.53 -17.39
CA LYS A 226 -3.14 9.58 -16.07
C LYS A 226 -2.74 8.21 -15.54
N ILE A 227 -1.55 8.14 -14.96
CA ILE A 227 -1.08 6.98 -14.19
C ILE A 227 -1.11 7.29 -12.69
N ALA A 228 -1.57 6.33 -11.89
CA ALA A 228 -1.40 6.30 -10.44
C ALA A 228 -0.65 5.02 -10.07
N PHE A 229 0.63 5.14 -9.73
CA PHE A 229 1.48 4.01 -9.37
C PHE A 229 1.74 4.00 -7.87
N THR A 230 1.65 2.83 -7.25
CA THR A 230 2.23 2.60 -5.92
C THR A 230 3.17 1.41 -5.96
N GLY A 231 4.38 1.55 -5.40
CA GLY A 231 5.36 0.47 -5.41
C GLY A 231 6.78 0.94 -5.08
N SER A 232 7.79 0.23 -5.58
CA SER A 232 9.19 0.55 -5.29
C SER A 232 9.66 1.83 -5.99
N ILE A 233 10.65 2.52 -5.40
CA ILE A 233 11.26 3.71 -6.01
C ILE A 233 11.89 3.38 -7.37
N ALA A 234 12.52 2.21 -7.49
CA ALA A 234 13.15 1.76 -8.74
C ALA A 234 12.11 1.66 -9.87
N THR A 235 10.99 0.98 -9.63
CA THR A 235 9.91 0.85 -10.61
C THR A 235 9.21 2.19 -10.84
N GLY A 236 9.01 3.00 -9.80
CA GLY A 236 8.41 4.34 -9.93
C GLY A 236 9.18 5.26 -10.88
N LYS A 237 10.52 5.21 -10.85
CA LYS A 237 11.37 5.95 -11.81
C LYS A 237 11.16 5.48 -13.25
N LEU A 238 11.02 4.16 -13.47
CA LEU A 238 10.72 3.61 -14.79
C LEU A 238 9.33 4.04 -15.27
N VAL A 239 8.33 4.04 -14.38
CA VAL A 239 6.98 4.53 -14.67
C VAL A 239 7.00 6.00 -15.07
N ALA A 240 7.72 6.86 -14.34
CA ALA A 240 7.86 8.28 -14.68
C ALA A 240 8.52 8.48 -16.05
N ALA A 241 9.63 7.79 -16.32
CA ALA A 241 10.33 7.85 -17.60
C ALA A 241 9.44 7.39 -18.77
N SER A 242 8.64 6.35 -18.55
CA SER A 242 7.66 5.86 -19.52
C SER A 242 6.55 6.88 -19.79
N CYS A 243 5.99 7.50 -18.74
CA CYS A 243 4.92 8.50 -18.87
C CYS A 243 5.38 9.75 -19.64
N ALA A 244 6.67 10.11 -19.56
CA ALA A 244 7.22 11.25 -20.28
C ALA A 244 7.09 11.13 -21.82
N LYS A 245 7.03 9.90 -22.37
CA LYS A 245 6.88 9.66 -23.81
C LYS A 245 5.59 10.24 -24.40
N THR A 246 4.56 10.43 -23.58
CA THR A 246 3.28 11.03 -24.02
C THR A 246 2.90 12.25 -23.19
N LEU A 247 3.79 12.73 -22.31
CA LEU A 247 3.53 13.82 -21.36
C LEU A 247 2.27 13.62 -20.50
N LYS A 248 1.88 12.37 -20.23
CA LYS A 248 0.70 12.05 -19.41
C LYS A 248 0.97 12.37 -17.93
N ARG A 249 -0.07 12.75 -17.20
CA ARG A 249 0.07 13.04 -15.75
C ARG A 249 0.36 11.75 -15.00
N TYR A 250 1.18 11.81 -13.96
CA TYR A 250 1.37 10.68 -13.07
C TYR A 250 1.45 11.10 -11.61
N VAL A 251 1.12 10.18 -10.71
CA VAL A 251 1.37 10.28 -9.27
C VAL A 251 2.04 8.99 -8.83
N LEU A 252 3.09 9.12 -8.02
CA LEU A 252 3.89 8.01 -7.51
C LEU A 252 3.82 8.01 -5.99
N GLU A 253 3.29 6.93 -5.42
CA GLU A 253 3.39 6.62 -3.99
C GLU A 253 4.46 5.54 -3.83
N LEU A 254 5.60 5.88 -3.21
CA LEU A 254 6.79 5.03 -3.23
C LEU A 254 7.19 4.57 -1.83
N GLY A 255 8.23 3.71 -1.76
CA GLY A 255 8.79 3.22 -0.51
C GLY A 255 9.28 4.32 0.43
N GLY A 256 9.18 4.07 1.72
CA GLY A 256 9.61 4.95 2.81
C GLY A 256 10.69 4.29 3.68
N ASN A 257 11.42 5.08 4.45
CA ASN A 257 12.36 4.60 5.45
C ASN A 257 12.23 5.44 6.73
N ASP A 258 11.01 5.41 7.26
CA ASP A 258 10.49 6.37 8.22
C ASP A 258 11.27 6.35 9.54
N ALA A 259 11.61 7.54 10.01
CA ALA A 259 12.30 7.75 11.28
C ALA A 259 11.28 7.94 12.41
N ALA A 260 11.56 7.32 13.56
CA ALA A 260 10.91 7.64 14.84
C ALA A 260 11.95 8.25 15.77
N ILE A 261 11.75 9.49 16.21
CA ILE A 261 12.60 10.18 17.19
C ILE A 261 11.96 10.04 18.57
N VAL A 262 12.66 9.39 19.49
CA VAL A 262 12.24 9.15 20.87
C VAL A 262 13.08 9.99 21.82
N CYS A 263 12.45 10.98 22.45
CA CYS A 263 13.06 11.89 23.41
C CYS A 263 13.22 11.23 24.79
N GLU A 264 14.08 11.78 25.65
CA GLU A 264 14.39 11.23 26.96
C GLU A 264 13.25 11.34 27.99
N ASP A 265 12.26 12.19 27.74
CA ASP A 265 11.18 12.51 28.67
C ASP A 265 9.93 11.65 28.46
N VAL A 266 9.97 10.72 27.50
CA VAL A 266 8.84 9.82 27.20
C VAL A 266 8.52 8.89 28.37
N ASP A 267 7.26 8.51 28.44
CA ASP A 267 6.83 7.34 29.20
C ASP A 267 7.07 6.10 28.33
N ILE A 268 8.21 5.42 28.55
CA ILE A 268 8.65 4.28 27.73
C ILE A 268 7.55 3.20 27.67
N ASP A 269 6.92 2.89 28.80
CA ASP A 269 5.93 1.81 28.89
C ASP A 269 4.66 2.13 28.07
N LYS A 270 4.39 3.41 27.79
CA LYS A 270 3.26 3.84 26.95
C LYS A 270 3.58 3.95 25.47
N CYS A 271 4.77 4.41 25.09
CA CYS A 271 5.12 4.61 23.68
C CYS A 271 5.70 3.34 23.04
N LEU A 272 6.48 2.55 23.78
CA LEU A 272 7.22 1.41 23.26
C LEU A 272 6.34 0.35 22.59
N PRO A 273 5.19 -0.06 23.15
CA PRO A 273 4.31 -1.03 22.48
C PRO A 273 3.86 -0.56 21.10
N LYS A 274 3.57 0.75 20.94
CA LYS A 274 3.15 1.32 19.67
C LYS A 274 4.29 1.33 18.65
N ILE A 275 5.47 1.79 19.06
CA ILE A 275 6.67 1.83 18.22
C ILE A 275 7.07 0.41 17.78
N ALA A 276 7.09 -0.54 18.71
CA ALA A 276 7.44 -1.93 18.41
C ALA A 276 6.44 -2.59 17.46
N MET A 277 5.13 -2.41 17.70
CA MET A 277 4.09 -2.89 16.78
C MET A 277 4.27 -2.28 15.39
N MET A 278 4.46 -0.97 15.28
CA MET A 278 4.68 -0.28 14.00
C MET A 278 6.01 -0.63 13.32
N SER A 279 6.96 -1.25 14.02
CA SER A 279 8.20 -1.71 13.40
C SER A 279 8.05 -3.06 12.71
N PHE A 280 7.11 -3.90 13.17
CA PHE A 280 7.02 -5.30 12.74
C PHE A 280 5.68 -5.69 12.10
N LEU A 281 4.66 -4.82 12.16
CA LEU A 281 3.33 -5.07 11.60
C LEU A 281 3.41 -5.53 10.14
N ASN A 282 2.65 -6.56 9.78
CA ASN A 282 2.67 -7.16 8.44
C ASN A 282 4.09 -7.54 7.96
N SER A 283 4.94 -7.97 8.88
CA SER A 283 6.34 -8.32 8.61
C SER A 283 7.16 -7.15 8.06
N GLY A 284 6.82 -5.92 8.47
CA GLY A 284 7.47 -4.69 7.99
C GLY A 284 7.05 -4.25 6.59
N GLN A 285 6.03 -4.89 5.99
CA GLN A 285 5.62 -4.68 4.59
C GLN A 285 4.53 -3.59 4.45
N ILE A 286 4.78 -2.44 5.04
CA ILE A 286 3.96 -1.23 4.92
C ILE A 286 4.92 -0.04 4.70
N CYS A 287 4.60 0.82 3.73
CA CYS A 287 5.50 1.88 3.29
C CYS A 287 5.75 2.92 4.41
N MET A 288 4.75 3.22 5.23
CA MET A 288 4.81 4.21 6.32
C MET A 288 5.09 3.64 7.71
N LEU A 289 5.76 2.49 7.81
CA LEU A 289 6.16 1.93 9.11
C LEU A 289 7.47 2.51 9.60
N THR A 290 7.60 2.55 10.92
CA THR A 290 8.84 2.86 11.62
C THR A 290 9.95 1.90 11.17
N LYS A 291 10.99 2.44 10.55
CA LYS A 291 12.13 1.66 10.03
C LYS A 291 13.48 2.11 10.56
N ARG A 292 13.56 3.28 11.20
CA ARG A 292 14.73 3.75 11.94
C ARG A 292 14.27 4.36 13.25
N ILE A 293 14.77 3.87 14.38
CA ILE A 293 14.35 4.38 15.69
C ILE A 293 15.53 5.09 16.34
N TYR A 294 15.45 6.43 16.40
CA TYR A 294 16.43 7.29 17.05
C TYR A 294 16.02 7.50 18.50
N ILE A 295 16.80 6.98 19.45
CA ILE A 295 16.50 7.05 20.89
C ILE A 295 17.54 7.91 21.59
N HIS A 296 17.07 8.84 22.43
CA HIS A 296 17.95 9.71 23.18
C HIS A 296 18.84 8.89 24.13
N GLU A 297 20.14 9.19 24.17
CA GLU A 297 21.18 8.39 24.84
C GLU A 297 20.85 8.06 26.32
N LYS A 298 20.28 9.02 27.05
CA LYS A 298 19.84 8.88 28.45
C LYS A 298 18.90 7.70 28.73
N ILE A 299 18.09 7.29 27.75
CA ILE A 299 17.12 6.20 27.90
C ILE A 299 17.40 5.02 26.96
N TYR A 300 18.49 5.07 26.18
CA TYR A 300 18.72 4.12 25.09
C TYR A 300 18.76 2.67 25.56
N ASP A 301 19.57 2.37 26.57
CA ASP A 301 19.76 0.98 27.02
C ASP A 301 18.47 0.42 27.63
N GLU A 302 17.75 1.20 28.45
CA GLU A 302 16.45 0.80 29.00
C GLU A 302 15.42 0.56 27.89
N PHE A 303 15.31 1.47 26.92
CA PHE A 303 14.37 1.36 25.81
C PHE A 303 14.69 0.13 24.94
N ARG A 304 15.97 -0.08 24.59
CA ARG A 304 16.41 -1.26 23.82
C ARG A 304 16.01 -2.54 24.52
N ASP A 305 16.34 -2.67 25.80
CA ASP A 305 16.12 -3.91 26.54
C ASP A 305 14.63 -4.21 26.69
N LYS A 306 13.81 -3.19 27.01
CA LYS A 306 12.33 -3.31 27.02
C LYS A 306 11.77 -3.64 25.64
N MET A 307 12.34 -3.12 24.55
CA MET A 307 11.87 -3.41 23.20
C MET A 307 12.15 -4.86 22.83
N VAL A 308 13.29 -5.41 23.24
CA VAL A 308 13.62 -6.82 23.08
C VAL A 308 12.64 -7.70 23.87
N GLU A 309 12.37 -7.38 25.13
CA GLU A 309 11.41 -8.12 25.97
C GLU A 309 9.99 -8.08 25.38
N PHE A 310 9.52 -6.89 25.00
CA PHE A 310 8.21 -6.73 24.37
C PHE A 310 8.11 -7.55 23.08
N THR A 311 9.14 -7.49 22.23
CA THR A 311 9.16 -8.21 20.95
C THR A 311 9.09 -9.73 21.16
N LYS A 312 9.89 -10.28 22.10
CA LYS A 312 9.85 -11.71 22.45
C LYS A 312 8.50 -12.15 23.03
N GLY A 313 7.85 -11.30 23.82
CA GLY A 313 6.60 -11.63 24.49
C GLY A 313 5.33 -11.45 23.64
N ASN A 314 5.34 -10.54 22.66
CA ASN A 314 4.11 -10.08 22.00
C ASN A 314 4.12 -10.17 20.47
N ILE A 315 5.29 -10.30 19.83
CA ILE A 315 5.40 -10.28 18.36
C ILE A 315 5.58 -11.71 17.85
N LYS A 316 4.47 -12.47 17.83
CA LYS A 316 4.46 -13.83 17.32
C LYS A 316 4.59 -13.83 15.79
N THR A 317 5.51 -14.65 15.28
CA THR A 317 5.65 -14.99 13.85
C THR A 317 4.92 -16.29 13.56
N GLY A 318 4.14 -16.34 12.47
CA GLY A 318 3.39 -17.54 12.09
C GLY A 318 2.50 -17.31 10.88
N ALA A 319 1.72 -18.32 10.48
CA ALA A 319 0.79 -18.16 9.37
C ALA A 319 -0.33 -17.16 9.73
N GLY A 320 -0.79 -16.36 8.78
CA GLY A 320 -1.80 -15.32 9.03
C GLY A 320 -3.17 -15.85 9.49
N THR A 321 -3.41 -17.16 9.35
CA THR A 321 -4.60 -17.86 9.83
C THR A 321 -4.51 -18.30 11.29
N GLU A 322 -3.33 -18.22 11.92
CA GLU A 322 -3.15 -18.57 13.32
C GLU A 322 -3.50 -17.41 14.25
N GLU A 323 -4.07 -17.74 15.41
CA GLU A 323 -4.39 -16.76 16.45
C GLU A 323 -3.12 -16.13 17.04
N GLY A 324 -3.20 -14.82 17.31
CA GLY A 324 -2.15 -14.04 17.96
C GLY A 324 -0.93 -13.71 17.09
N VAL A 325 -0.92 -14.08 15.80
CA VAL A 325 0.19 -13.73 14.90
C VAL A 325 0.19 -12.24 14.57
N VAL A 326 1.36 -11.62 14.68
CA VAL A 326 1.61 -10.22 14.30
C VAL A 326 2.46 -10.15 13.02
N VAL A 327 3.40 -11.08 12.87
CA VAL A 327 4.34 -11.17 11.76
C VAL A 327 3.98 -12.39 10.91
N GLY A 328 3.44 -12.15 9.72
CA GLY A 328 3.19 -13.17 8.71
C GLY A 328 4.46 -13.55 7.93
N PRO A 329 4.34 -14.32 6.83
CA PRO A 329 5.43 -14.49 5.89
C PRO A 329 5.70 -13.18 5.12
N VAL A 330 6.92 -13.02 4.63
CA VAL A 330 7.25 -12.06 3.58
C VAL A 330 6.53 -12.51 2.29
N GLN A 331 5.92 -11.58 1.56
CA GLN A 331 4.89 -11.95 0.58
C GLN A 331 5.43 -12.70 -0.65
N ASN A 332 6.66 -12.43 -1.06
CA ASN A 332 7.23 -13.06 -2.26
C ASN A 332 8.71 -13.36 -2.11
N LYS A 333 9.19 -14.29 -2.95
CA LYS A 333 10.58 -14.76 -2.94
C LYS A 333 11.60 -13.65 -3.15
N MET A 334 11.35 -12.71 -4.06
CA MET A 334 12.26 -11.60 -4.33
C MET A 334 12.48 -10.76 -3.06
N GLN A 335 11.40 -10.39 -2.37
CA GLN A 335 11.48 -9.62 -1.14
C GLN A 335 12.08 -10.47 0.01
N PHE A 336 11.73 -11.75 0.12
CA PHE A 336 12.33 -12.66 1.10
C PHE A 336 13.84 -12.77 0.93
N ASP A 337 14.34 -12.95 -0.30
CA ASP A 337 15.76 -13.04 -0.60
C ASP A 337 16.49 -11.72 -0.29
N LYS A 338 15.87 -10.56 -0.57
CA LYS A 338 16.41 -9.24 -0.20
C LYS A 338 16.60 -9.11 1.31
N VAL A 339 15.58 -9.45 2.10
CA VAL A 339 15.66 -9.37 3.56
C VAL A 339 16.69 -10.37 4.09
N LYS A 340 16.73 -11.59 3.54
CA LYS A 340 17.73 -12.61 3.90
C LYS A 340 19.17 -12.13 3.63
N ASP A 341 19.41 -11.42 2.54
CA ASP A 341 20.73 -10.81 2.26
C ASP A 341 21.11 -9.76 3.31
N MET A 342 20.15 -8.94 3.78
CA MET A 342 20.40 -7.98 4.87
C MET A 342 20.78 -8.70 6.18
N TYR A 343 20.14 -9.82 6.53
CA TYR A 343 20.59 -10.64 7.67
C TYR A 343 22.02 -11.14 7.50
N ALA A 344 22.36 -11.65 6.31
CA ALA A 344 23.70 -12.15 6.04
C ALA A 344 24.76 -11.04 6.12
N GLU A 345 24.42 -9.80 5.73
CA GLU A 345 25.29 -8.65 5.89
C GLU A 345 25.53 -8.28 7.35
N ILE A 346 24.48 -8.30 8.19
CA ILE A 346 24.57 -8.04 9.63
C ILE A 346 25.54 -9.03 10.28
N GLU A 347 25.41 -10.32 9.94
CA GLU A 347 26.31 -11.38 10.42
C GLU A 347 27.75 -11.19 9.92
N ARG A 348 27.95 -10.95 8.62
CA ARG A 348 29.29 -10.73 8.03
C ARG A 348 29.99 -9.51 8.61
N SER A 349 29.24 -8.46 8.93
CA SER A 349 29.76 -7.20 9.47
C SER A 349 29.96 -7.25 10.99
N ASN A 350 29.54 -8.34 11.65
CA ASN A 350 29.61 -8.53 13.09
C ASN A 350 28.97 -7.36 13.87
N TRP A 351 27.87 -6.80 13.35
CA TRP A 351 27.14 -5.74 14.05
C TRP A 351 26.44 -6.31 15.28
N LYS A 352 26.35 -5.48 16.33
CA LYS A 352 25.70 -5.87 17.56
C LYS A 352 24.20 -6.03 17.33
N THR A 353 23.65 -7.19 17.69
CA THR A 353 22.21 -7.45 17.67
C THR A 353 21.66 -7.46 19.09
N ALA A 354 20.60 -6.68 19.34
CA ALA A 354 19.85 -6.76 20.60
C ALA A 354 18.88 -7.95 20.58
N LEU A 355 18.31 -8.22 19.40
CA LEU A 355 17.52 -9.41 19.10
C LEU A 355 17.93 -9.94 17.73
N SER A 356 18.49 -11.15 17.70
CA SER A 356 18.78 -11.83 16.44
C SER A 356 17.51 -12.46 15.88
N GLY A 357 17.08 -11.98 14.71
CA GLY A 357 16.06 -12.66 13.91
C GLY A 357 16.67 -13.80 13.08
N LYS A 358 15.81 -14.55 12.40
CA LYS A 358 16.19 -15.71 11.61
C LYS A 358 15.34 -15.78 10.34
N ALA A 359 15.97 -16.11 9.22
CA ALA A 359 15.30 -16.32 7.95
C ALA A 359 15.27 -17.82 7.62
N GLY A 360 14.07 -18.39 7.41
CA GLY A 360 13.92 -19.77 6.94
C GLY A 360 13.98 -20.87 8.00
N GLU A 361 13.56 -20.61 9.25
CA GLU A 361 13.37 -21.68 10.26
C GLU A 361 12.16 -22.59 9.98
N PHE A 362 11.31 -22.19 9.04
CA PHE A 362 10.07 -22.87 8.74
C PHE A 362 10.27 -23.84 7.58
N GLU A 363 9.70 -25.04 7.69
CA GLU A 363 9.79 -26.07 6.66
C GLU A 363 9.25 -25.57 5.30
N HIS A 364 8.24 -24.70 5.36
CA HIS A 364 7.59 -24.10 4.20
C HIS A 364 7.34 -22.59 4.43
N GLY A 365 7.15 -21.86 3.32
CA GLY A 365 6.83 -20.44 3.33
C GLY A 365 8.02 -19.50 3.50
N TYR A 366 7.74 -18.20 3.42
CA TYR A 366 8.74 -17.12 3.40
C TYR A 366 8.84 -16.38 4.74
N PHE A 367 9.00 -17.13 5.82
CA PHE A 367 8.97 -16.57 7.18
C PHE A 367 10.34 -16.04 7.62
N ILE A 368 10.31 -14.88 8.26
CA ILE A 368 11.46 -14.21 8.89
C ILE A 368 11.01 -13.71 10.27
N THR A 369 11.78 -14.00 11.31
CA THR A 369 11.48 -13.54 12.67
C THR A 369 12.09 -12.16 12.94
N PRO A 370 11.48 -11.32 13.79
CA PRO A 370 11.95 -9.97 14.10
C PRO A 370 13.43 -9.89 14.50
N ALA A 371 14.13 -8.88 13.98
CA ALA A 371 15.47 -8.51 14.42
C ALA A 371 15.55 -7.05 14.86
N ILE A 372 16.35 -6.82 15.91
CA ILE A 372 16.65 -5.48 16.45
C ILE A 372 18.17 -5.31 16.45
N ILE A 373 18.64 -4.35 15.66
CA ILE A 373 20.08 -4.08 15.48
C ILE A 373 20.49 -2.93 16.38
N ASP A 374 21.49 -3.14 17.23
CA ASP A 374 21.90 -2.20 18.28
C ASP A 374 22.96 -1.23 17.73
N ASN A 375 22.53 0.00 17.44
CA ASN A 375 23.36 1.12 17.02
C ASN A 375 24.35 0.79 15.89
N PRO A 376 23.87 0.26 14.74
CA PRO A 376 24.73 0.03 13.59
C PRO A 376 25.28 1.35 13.01
N PRO A 377 26.31 1.31 12.16
CA PRO A 377 26.80 2.49 11.46
C PRO A 377 25.69 3.19 10.68
N GLU A 378 25.66 4.52 10.66
CA GLU A 378 24.61 5.28 9.97
C GLU A 378 24.60 4.99 8.45
N ASP A 379 25.75 4.71 7.85
CA ASP A 379 25.92 4.37 6.43
C ASP A 379 25.63 2.90 6.10
N SER A 380 25.26 2.09 7.09
CA SER A 380 24.86 0.70 6.86
C SER A 380 23.61 0.57 5.99
N ARG A 381 23.52 -0.50 5.21
CA ARG A 381 22.35 -0.75 4.34
C ARG A 381 21.04 -0.83 5.13
N ILE A 382 21.06 -1.36 6.35
CA ILE A 382 19.86 -1.46 7.19
C ILE A 382 19.33 -0.10 7.66
N VAL A 383 20.18 0.92 7.71
CA VAL A 383 19.79 2.31 8.01
C VAL A 383 19.44 3.04 6.71
N GLN A 384 20.22 2.86 5.64
CA GLN A 384 20.08 3.65 4.41
C GLN A 384 18.97 3.17 3.47
N GLU A 385 18.70 1.86 3.42
CA GLU A 385 17.73 1.25 2.52
C GLU A 385 16.45 0.84 3.27
N GLU A 386 15.30 0.89 2.59
CA GLU A 386 14.06 0.30 3.11
C GLU A 386 14.19 -1.23 3.14
N PRO A 387 14.14 -1.87 4.33
CA PRO A 387 14.23 -3.33 4.41
C PRO A 387 12.99 -3.99 3.83
N PHE A 388 11.81 -3.44 4.14
CA PHE A 388 10.49 -4.01 3.84
C PHE A 388 10.37 -5.46 4.34
N GLY A 389 10.86 -5.65 5.57
CA GLY A 389 10.98 -6.91 6.31
C GLY A 389 11.05 -6.59 7.80
N PRO A 390 10.96 -7.61 8.69
CA PRO A 390 10.88 -7.39 10.14
C PRO A 390 12.27 -7.18 10.76
N ILE A 391 13.04 -6.21 10.27
CA ILE A 391 14.34 -5.81 10.81
C ILE A 391 14.29 -4.32 11.12
N VAL A 392 14.70 -3.93 12.32
CA VAL A 392 14.76 -2.52 12.71
C VAL A 392 16.09 -2.16 13.39
N PRO A 393 16.81 -1.13 12.93
CA PRO A 393 17.93 -0.53 13.64
C PRO A 393 17.46 0.46 14.72
N LEU A 394 18.12 0.39 15.88
CA LEU A 394 18.06 1.41 16.92
C LEU A 394 19.31 2.28 16.82
N LEU A 395 19.15 3.60 16.93
CA LEU A 395 20.22 4.58 16.73
C LEU A 395 20.24 5.53 17.93
N LYS A 396 21.43 5.81 18.47
CA LYS A 396 21.60 6.78 19.57
C LYS A 396 21.61 8.21 19.04
N TRP A 397 21.05 9.13 19.83
CA TRP A 397 21.23 10.59 19.64
C TRP A 397 21.29 11.33 20.98
N SER A 398 21.82 12.55 20.97
CA SER A 398 21.92 13.42 22.15
C SER A 398 21.69 14.91 21.84
N ASP A 399 21.90 15.31 20.59
CA ASP A 399 21.64 16.65 20.10
C ASP A 399 20.42 16.68 19.17
N GLU A 400 19.55 17.68 19.36
CA GLU A 400 18.30 17.83 18.59
C GLU A 400 18.54 18.22 17.13
N GLU A 401 19.56 19.02 16.84
CA GLU A 401 19.88 19.45 15.48
C GLU A 401 20.44 18.24 14.69
N ASP A 402 21.38 17.51 15.28
CA ASP A 402 21.96 16.28 14.71
C ASP A 402 20.90 15.21 14.39
N VAL A 403 19.97 14.93 15.31
CA VAL A 403 18.97 13.88 15.08
C VAL A 403 17.98 14.27 13.98
N VAL A 404 17.64 15.56 13.86
CA VAL A 404 16.80 16.06 12.76
C VAL A 404 17.52 15.91 11.42
N ASP A 405 18.80 16.29 11.36
CA ASP A 405 19.61 16.14 10.16
C ASP A 405 19.75 14.68 9.74
N ARG A 406 20.01 13.77 10.68
CA ARG A 406 20.11 12.32 10.42
C ARG A 406 18.77 11.70 10.01
N ALA A 407 17.67 12.12 10.62
CA ALA A 407 16.33 11.69 10.20
C ALA A 407 16.03 12.12 8.76
N ASN A 408 16.46 13.32 8.37
CA ASN A 408 16.28 13.91 7.03
C ASN A 408 17.34 13.50 6.00
N ALA A 409 18.40 12.78 6.38
CA ALA A 409 19.54 12.49 5.51
C ALA A 409 19.21 11.60 4.29
N LEU A 410 18.10 10.86 4.34
CA LEU A 410 17.70 9.95 3.27
C LEU A 410 16.94 10.66 2.15
N LYS A 411 16.99 10.07 0.94
CA LYS A 411 16.23 10.55 -0.23
C LYS A 411 14.74 10.17 -0.21
N THR A 412 14.26 9.65 0.92
CA THR A 412 12.89 9.20 1.15
C THR A 412 12.27 10.02 2.27
N GLY A 413 11.00 10.40 2.12
CA GLY A 413 10.28 11.22 3.09
C GLY A 413 8.79 10.92 3.07
N LEU A 414 8.42 9.67 3.30
CA LEU A 414 7.00 9.27 3.29
C LEU A 414 6.35 9.57 4.64
N GLY A 415 6.88 8.99 5.72
CA GLY A 415 6.43 9.25 7.08
C GLY A 415 7.56 9.51 8.06
N ALA A 416 7.24 10.09 9.21
CA ALA A 416 8.12 10.17 10.38
C ALA A 416 7.30 10.39 11.66
N SER A 417 7.84 10.03 12.83
CA SER A 417 7.18 10.26 14.12
C SER A 417 8.12 10.85 15.17
N VAL A 418 7.58 11.67 16.06
CA VAL A 418 8.30 12.20 17.23
C VAL A 418 7.54 11.85 18.51
N TRP A 419 8.28 11.33 19.48
CA TRP A 419 7.76 10.85 20.76
C TRP A 419 8.42 11.64 21.89
N ALA A 420 7.63 12.43 22.61
CA ALA A 420 8.06 13.20 23.78
C ALA A 420 6.87 13.47 24.70
N LYS A 421 7.13 13.62 26.01
CA LYS A 421 6.09 14.05 26.96
C LYS A 421 5.78 15.53 26.80
N ASP A 422 6.78 16.36 26.52
CA ASP A 422 6.59 17.74 26.07
C ASP A 422 6.12 17.77 24.60
N VAL A 423 4.80 17.91 24.42
CA VAL A 423 4.17 17.97 23.09
C VAL A 423 4.65 19.17 22.27
N LYS A 424 4.99 20.30 22.90
CA LYS A 424 5.47 21.49 22.16
C LYS A 424 6.87 21.24 21.58
N ARG A 425 7.73 20.57 22.36
CA ARG A 425 9.03 20.10 21.88
C ARG A 425 8.88 19.10 20.74
N ALA A 426 8.00 18.10 20.90
CA ALA A 426 7.74 17.11 19.87
C ALA A 426 7.23 17.76 18.57
N GLU A 427 6.30 18.71 18.66
CA GLU A 427 5.78 19.43 17.50
C GLU A 427 6.87 20.27 16.81
N ARG A 428 7.73 20.94 17.59
CA ARG A 428 8.86 21.70 17.05
C ARG A 428 9.82 20.80 16.26
N LEU A 429 10.15 19.63 16.77
CA LEU A 429 10.99 18.65 16.07
C LEU A 429 10.26 18.10 14.83
N ALA A 430 9.00 17.71 14.97
CA ALA A 430 8.18 17.16 13.89
C ALA A 430 8.10 18.10 12.67
N ARG A 431 7.95 19.41 12.90
CA ARG A 431 7.89 20.42 11.83
C ARG A 431 9.20 20.59 11.04
N GLN A 432 10.31 20.08 11.55
CA GLN A 432 11.61 20.11 10.87
C GLN A 432 11.88 18.84 10.06
N LEU A 433 11.02 17.82 10.17
CA LEU A 433 11.18 16.57 9.44
C LEU A 433 10.66 16.69 8.01
N SER A 434 11.47 16.24 7.05
CA SER A 434 11.17 16.25 5.63
C SER A 434 10.39 15.01 5.22
N ALA A 435 9.15 14.89 5.71
CA ALA A 435 8.25 13.79 5.37
C ALA A 435 6.83 14.28 5.04
N GLY A 436 6.11 13.54 4.18
CA GLY A 436 4.75 13.88 3.76
C GLY A 436 3.71 13.75 4.90
N SER A 437 3.91 12.78 5.79
CA SER A 437 3.12 12.60 7.01
C SER A 437 4.04 12.62 8.23
N VAL A 438 3.74 13.46 9.22
CA VAL A 438 4.50 13.49 10.49
C VAL A 438 3.56 13.38 11.67
N TRP A 439 3.83 12.42 12.56
CA TRP A 439 3.01 12.15 13.74
C TRP A 439 3.71 12.57 15.04
N VAL A 440 2.93 13.00 16.02
CA VAL A 440 3.40 13.33 17.38
C VAL A 440 2.73 12.38 18.37
N ASN A 441 3.53 11.59 19.09
CA ASN A 441 3.10 10.57 20.06
C ASN A 441 2.13 9.50 19.50
N SER A 442 2.18 9.30 18.19
CA SER A 442 1.46 8.27 17.44
C SER A 442 2.22 7.93 16.17
N GLN A 443 1.73 6.92 15.46
CA GLN A 443 2.03 6.64 14.06
C GLN A 443 0.85 5.87 13.47
#